data_AF-A0A102DE82-F1
#
_entry.id   AF-A0A102DE82-F1
#
_cell.length_a   1.000
_cell.length_b   1.000
_cell.length_c   1.000
_cell.angle_alpha   90.00
_cell.angle_beta   90.00
_cell.angle_gamma   90.00
#
_symmetry.space_group_name_H-M   'P 1'
#
loop_
_entity.id
_entity.type
_entity.pdbx_description
1 polymer ?
#
loop_
_entity_poly.entity_id
_entity_poly.type
_entity_poly.pdbx_seq_one_letter_code
_entity_poly.pdbx_strand_id
1 'polypeptide(L)'
;MSNMHRLAGTVDVDGLHYDWELRREPKWGESEGWKGAAVALLQKGTQREALLEFPPPKRLLKGLPPSRLQISDALVSRGIRAALLAGWEPMSRGKPMVFVVDADGN
;
A
#
# COMPACT_ATOMS: atom_id res chain seq x y z
N MET A 1 -1.35 -19.98 -12.11
CA MET A 1 -2.17 -18.82 -11.69
C MET A 1 -1.44 -17.57 -12.13
N SER A 2 -2.03 -16.78 -13.02
CA SER A 2 -1.36 -15.65 -13.68
C SER A 2 -1.02 -14.58 -12.66
N ASN A 3 0.27 -14.26 -12.47
CA ASN A 3 0.73 -13.11 -11.69
C ASN A 3 0.34 -11.84 -12.46
N MET A 4 -0.93 -11.47 -12.36
CA MET A 4 -1.47 -10.27 -12.98
C MET A 4 -0.92 -9.09 -12.20
N HIS A 5 0.00 -8.33 -12.82
CA HIS A 5 0.55 -7.09 -12.26
C HIS A 5 -0.60 -6.10 -12.09
N ARG A 6 -1.22 -6.11 -10.91
CA ARG A 6 -2.32 -5.20 -10.60
C ARG A 6 -1.73 -3.98 -9.91
N LEU A 7 -1.95 -2.82 -10.50
CA LEU A 7 -1.64 -1.53 -9.87
C LEU A 7 -2.84 -0.99 -9.10
N ALA A 8 -4.02 -1.60 -9.25
CA ALA A 8 -5.21 -1.25 -8.50
C ALA A 8 -6.16 -2.44 -8.43
N GLY A 9 -6.91 -2.59 -7.34
CA GLY A 9 -7.85 -3.69 -7.17
C GLY A 9 -8.88 -3.40 -6.10
N THR A 10 -9.73 -4.40 -5.83
CA THR A 10 -10.67 -4.38 -4.72
C THR A 10 -10.46 -5.65 -3.93
N VAL A 11 -10.41 -5.53 -2.60
CA VAL A 11 -10.30 -6.66 -1.68
C VAL A 11 -11.44 -6.62 -0.68
N ASP A 12 -11.88 -7.80 -0.24
CA ASP A 12 -12.77 -7.91 0.91
C ASP A 12 -11.92 -8.10 2.18
N VAL A 13 -12.19 -7.28 3.19
CA VAL A 13 -11.57 -7.39 4.51
C VAL A 13 -12.69 -7.32 5.53
N ASP A 14 -12.88 -8.42 6.26
CA ASP A 14 -13.85 -8.54 7.33
C ASP A 14 -15.29 -8.20 6.88
N GLY A 15 -15.64 -8.56 5.63
CA GLY A 15 -16.95 -8.34 5.02
C GLY A 15 -17.17 -6.92 4.47
N LEU A 16 -16.13 -6.09 4.45
CA LEU A 16 -16.13 -4.75 3.87
C LEU A 16 -15.23 -4.71 2.63
N HIS A 17 -15.71 -4.05 1.59
CA HIS A 17 -14.96 -3.88 0.36
C HIS A 17 -14.07 -2.64 0.40
N TYR A 18 -12.79 -2.84 0.12
CA TYR A 18 -11.78 -1.79 0.02
C TYR A 18 -11.18 -1.78 -1.37
N ASP A 19 -11.19 -0.62 -2.00
CA ASP A 19 -10.45 -0.36 -3.22
C ASP A 19 -9.03 0.06 -2.85
N TRP A 20 -8.06 -0.42 -3.62
CA TRP A 20 -6.65 -0.08 -3.44
C TRP A 20 -6.02 0.30 -4.77
N GLU A 21 -5.07 1.22 -4.74
CA GLU A 21 -4.34 1.70 -5.92
C GLU A 21 -2.90 2.04 -5.55
N LEU A 22 -1.94 1.57 -6.34
CA LEU A 22 -0.54 1.94 -6.25
C LEU A 22 -0.37 3.38 -6.77
N ARG A 23 -0.21 4.32 -5.84
CA ARG A 23 0.05 5.73 -6.15
C ARG A 23 1.50 5.98 -6.57
N ARG A 24 2.43 5.17 -6.07
CA ARG A 24 3.87 5.36 -6.29
C ARG A 24 4.60 4.03 -6.27
N GLU A 25 5.38 3.78 -7.31
CA GLU A 25 6.34 2.67 -7.36
C GLU A 25 7.66 3.04 -6.67
N PRO A 26 8.41 2.05 -6.15
CA PRO A 26 9.76 2.27 -5.67
C PRO A 26 10.65 2.81 -6.77
N LYS A 27 11.24 3.98 -6.55
CA LYS A 27 12.10 4.63 -7.53
C LYS A 27 13.36 5.20 -6.89
N TRP A 28 14.45 5.19 -7.65
CA TRP A 28 15.67 5.87 -7.27
C TRP A 28 15.50 7.38 -7.46
N GLY A 29 15.71 8.15 -6.38
CA GLY A 29 15.89 9.60 -6.44
C GLY A 29 17.37 9.93 -6.32
N GLU A 30 17.89 10.73 -7.24
CA GLU A 30 19.31 11.11 -7.26
C GLU A 30 19.77 11.81 -5.97
N SER A 31 18.88 12.53 -5.29
CA SER A 31 19.16 13.30 -4.06
C SER A 31 18.72 12.62 -2.75
N GLU A 32 17.67 11.79 -2.80
CA GLU A 32 17.03 11.21 -1.60
C GLU A 32 17.23 9.68 -1.50
N GLY A 33 17.90 9.06 -2.47
CA GLY A 33 18.09 7.62 -2.54
C GLY A 33 16.80 6.88 -2.94
N TRP A 34 16.68 5.62 -2.51
CA TRP A 34 15.51 4.81 -2.83
C TRP A 34 14.26 5.29 -2.09
N LYS A 35 13.27 5.78 -2.85
CA LYS A 35 11.92 6.02 -2.33
C LYS A 35 11.11 4.72 -2.38
N GLY A 36 10.36 4.50 -1.30
CA GLY A 36 9.45 3.37 -1.16
C GLY A 36 8.23 3.41 -2.09
N ALA A 37 7.41 2.37 -2.03
CA ALA A 37 6.12 2.34 -2.71
C ALA A 37 5.05 3.02 -1.87
N ALA A 38 4.01 3.57 -2.49
CA ALA A 38 2.82 4.04 -1.77
C ALA A 38 1.54 3.50 -2.38
N VAL A 39 0.67 2.91 -1.56
CA VAL A 39 -0.62 2.34 -1.95
C VAL A 39 -1.73 3.10 -1.25
N ALA A 40 -2.63 3.70 -2.01
CA ALA A 40 -3.85 4.29 -1.48
C ALA A 40 -4.90 3.20 -1.25
N LEU A 41 -5.66 3.35 -0.18
CA LEU A 41 -6.76 2.50 0.25
C LEU A 41 -8.00 3.37 0.44
N LEU A 42 -9.14 2.89 -0.03
CA LEU A 42 -10.42 3.55 0.12
C LEU A 42 -11.50 2.51 0.38
N GLN A 43 -12.23 2.63 1.49
CA GLN A 43 -13.40 1.78 1.72
C GLN A 43 -14.54 2.22 0.82
N LYS A 44 -15.22 1.27 0.16
CA LYS A 44 -16.40 1.58 -0.65
C LYS A 44 -17.50 2.23 0.20
N GLY A 45 -18.09 3.30 -0.33
CA GLY A 45 -19.10 4.10 0.37
C GLY A 45 -18.53 5.13 1.34
N THR A 46 -17.20 5.29 1.38
CA THR A 46 -16.52 6.29 2.22
C THR A 46 -15.72 7.29 1.37
N GLN A 47 -15.18 8.32 2.02
CA GLN A 47 -14.38 9.36 1.34
C GLN A 47 -12.98 9.53 1.94
N ARG A 48 -12.64 8.82 3.01
CA ARG A 48 -11.35 8.98 3.69
C ARG A 48 -10.37 7.91 3.22
N GLU A 49 -9.39 8.34 2.44
CA GLU A 49 -8.30 7.48 2.01
C GLU A 49 -7.28 7.21 3.13
N ALA A 50 -6.68 6.03 3.12
CA ALA A 50 -5.41 5.75 3.80
C ALA A 50 -4.32 5.52 2.76
N LEU A 51 -3.11 5.97 3.05
CA LEU A 51 -1.94 5.75 2.21
C LEU A 51 -0.95 4.88 2.98
N LEU A 52 -0.70 3.68 2.48
CA LEU A 52 0.34 2.80 3.00
C LEU A 52 1.65 3.10 2.28
N GLU A 53 2.66 3.53 3.03
CA GLU A 53 4.02 3.67 2.54
C GLU A 53 4.84 2.43 2.90
N PHE A 54 5.28 1.72 1.87
CA PHE A 54 6.15 0.55 2.00
C PHE A 54 7.61 0.97 1.86
N PRO A 55 8.52 0.45 2.69
CA PRO A 55 9.95 0.75 2.56
C PRO A 55 10.51 0.25 1.24
N PRO A 56 11.58 0.88 0.74
CA PRO A 56 12.26 0.38 -0.45
C PRO A 56 12.76 -1.06 -0.21
N PRO A 57 12.51 -2.00 -1.15
CA PRO A 57 12.95 -3.38 -1.03
C PRO A 57 14.45 -3.49 -0.71
N LYS A 58 14.83 -4.31 0.27
CA LYS A 58 16.24 -4.49 0.68
C LYS A 58 17.17 -4.87 -0.49
N ARG A 59 16.66 -5.52 -1.53
CA ARG A 59 17.41 -5.83 -2.76
C ARG A 59 17.86 -4.57 -3.52
N LEU A 60 17.01 -3.55 -3.56
CA LEU A 60 17.31 -2.27 -4.17
C LEU A 60 18.41 -1.54 -3.40
N LEU A 61 18.34 -1.57 -2.07
CA LEU A 61 19.38 -1.04 -1.20
C LEU A 61 20.73 -1.75 -1.39
N LYS A 62 20.73 -3.01 -1.87
CA LYS A 62 21.93 -3.78 -2.22
C LYS A 62 22.42 -3.56 -3.66
N GLY A 63 21.86 -2.60 -4.40
CA GLY A 63 22.23 -2.32 -5.79
C GLY A 63 21.73 -3.37 -6.80
N LEU A 64 20.85 -4.28 -6.39
CA LEU A 64 20.22 -5.23 -7.31
C LEU A 64 19.14 -4.51 -8.14
N PRO A 65 18.91 -4.95 -9.39
CA PRO A 65 17.92 -4.33 -10.25
C PRO A 65 16.52 -4.33 -9.60
N PRO A 66 15.70 -3.28 -9.87
CA PRO A 66 14.31 -3.25 -9.44
C PRO A 66 13.56 -4.48 -9.93
N SER A 67 13.15 -5.29 -8.97
CA SER A 67 12.12 -6.29 -9.21
C SER A 67 10.78 -5.59 -9.27
N ARG A 68 9.91 -6.06 -10.16
CA ARG A 68 8.51 -5.61 -10.18
C ARG A 68 7.90 -5.80 -8.80
N LEU A 69 7.31 -4.74 -8.26
CA LEU A 69 6.57 -4.78 -7.01
C LEU A 69 5.33 -5.64 -7.23
N GLN A 70 5.20 -6.72 -6.46
CA GLN A 70 4.01 -7.56 -6.51
C GLN A 70 3.14 -7.20 -5.30
N ILE A 71 2.17 -6.32 -5.51
CA ILE A 71 1.10 -6.09 -4.54
C ILE A 71 0.11 -7.24 -4.70
N SER A 72 0.00 -8.09 -3.69
CA SER A 72 -1.01 -9.15 -3.63
C SER A 72 -2.18 -8.71 -2.78
N ASP A 73 -3.37 -9.25 -3.05
CA ASP A 73 -4.56 -8.97 -2.24
C ASP A 73 -4.32 -9.29 -0.75
N ALA A 74 -3.57 -10.35 -0.45
CA ALA A 74 -3.20 -10.70 0.93
C ALA A 74 -2.32 -9.63 1.62
N LEU A 75 -1.39 -9.02 0.88
CA LEU A 75 -0.56 -7.92 1.38
C LEU A 75 -1.43 -6.69 1.69
N VAL A 76 -2.34 -6.35 0.77
CA VAL A 76 -3.26 -5.22 0.93
C VAL A 76 -4.20 -5.45 2.10
N SER A 77 -4.78 -6.64 2.24
CA SER A 77 -5.67 -6.98 3.36
C SER A 77 -4.97 -6.86 4.72
N ARG A 78 -3.69 -7.25 4.81
CA ARG A 78 -2.90 -7.03 6.04
C ARG A 78 -2.68 -5.55 6.31
N GLY A 79 -2.28 -4.79 5.29
CA GLY A 79 -2.06 -3.35 5.41
C GLY A 79 -3.33 -2.58 5.80
N ILE A 80 -4.50 -2.98 5.29
CA ILE A 80 -5.80 -2.44 5.70
C ILE A 80 -6.03 -2.71 7.19
N ARG A 81 -5.85 -3.95 7.65
CA ARG A 81 -6.00 -4.28 9.07
C ARG A 81 -5.01 -3.53 9.95
N ALA A 82 -3.75 -3.41 9.53
CA ALA A 82 -2.74 -2.63 10.24
C ALA A 82 -3.14 -1.15 10.34
N ALA A 83 -3.62 -0.54 9.24
CA ALA A 83 -4.12 0.82 9.24
C ALA A 83 -5.33 1.01 10.16
N LEU A 84 -6.29 0.07 10.14
CA LEU A 84 -7.45 0.09 11.05
C LEU A 84 -7.01 0.00 12.52
N LEU A 85 -6.08 -0.90 12.84
CA LEU A 85 -5.51 -1.03 14.19
C LEU A 85 -4.72 0.22 14.62
N ALA A 86 -4.09 0.90 13.66
CA ALA A 86 -3.38 2.15 13.87
C ALA A 86 -4.30 3.38 13.97
N GLY A 87 -5.63 3.21 13.89
CA GLY A 87 -6.62 4.27 14.06
C GLY A 87 -7.10 4.91 12.76
N TRP A 88 -6.95 4.24 11.61
CA TRP A 88 -7.63 4.66 10.40
C TRP A 88 -9.15 4.46 10.56
N GLU A 89 -9.91 5.53 10.40
CA GLU A 89 -11.37 5.50 10.46
C GLU A 89 -11.97 5.90 9.10
N PRO A 90 -12.28 4.95 8.21
CA PRO A 90 -12.77 5.24 6.86
C PRO A 90 -14.07 6.05 6.84
N MET A 91 -14.94 5.82 7.83
CA MET A 91 -16.23 6.51 8.00
C MET A 91 -16.08 7.97 8.46
N SER A 92 -14.94 8.33 9.03
CA SER A 92 -14.68 9.68 9.51
C SER A 92 -14.32 10.59 8.34
N ARG A 93 -14.69 11.88 8.40
CA ARG A 93 -14.36 12.86 7.36
C ARG A 93 -13.05 13.55 7.69
N GLY A 94 -12.14 13.64 6.73
CA GLY A 94 -10.86 14.31 6.96
C GLY A 94 -9.83 14.07 5.87
N LYS A 95 -8.60 14.55 6.13
CA LYS A 95 -7.46 14.35 5.23
C LYS A 95 -7.08 12.86 5.16
N PRO A 96 -6.50 12.41 4.03
CA PRO A 96 -5.91 11.08 3.93
C PRO A 96 -4.88 10.85 5.04
N MET A 97 -4.90 9.67 5.64
CA MET A 97 -3.92 9.29 6.67
C MET A 97 -2.80 8.48 6.05
N VAL A 98 -1.55 8.77 6.40
CA VAL A 98 -0.38 8.04 5.92
C VAL A 98 0.11 7.10 7.01
N PHE A 99 0.28 5.83 6.66
CA PHE A 99 0.80 4.78 7.53
C PHE A 99 2.05 4.20 6.90
N VAL A 100 3.14 4.13 7.66
CA VAL A 100 4.35 3.43 7.22
C VAL A 100 4.21 1.99 7.67
N VAL A 101 4.22 1.06 6.71
CA VAL A 101 4.11 -0.39 6.96
C VAL A 101 5.43 -1.06 6.62
N ASP A 102 5.67 -2.24 7.16
CA ASP A 102 6.81 -3.04 6.73
C ASP A 102 6.59 -3.67 5.33
N ALA A 103 7.56 -4.47 4.86
CA ALA A 103 7.46 -5.12 3.55
C ALA A 103 6.33 -6.15 3.45
N ASP A 104 5.77 -6.59 4.60
CA ASP A 104 4.71 -7.58 4.72
C ASP A 104 3.34 -6.96 5.03
N GLY A 105 3.28 -5.63 5.16
CA GLY A 105 2.06 -4.87 5.40
C GLY A 105 1.60 -4.85 6.86
N ASN A 106 2.51 -5.05 7.83
CA ASN A 106 2.24 -4.89 9.26
C ASN A 106 2.58 -3.51 9.78
#